data_AF-A0A363NJW7-F1
#
_entry.id   AF-A0A363NJW7-F1
#
_cell.length_a   1.000
_cell.length_b   1.000
_cell.length_c   1.000
_cell.angle_alpha   90.00
_cell.angle_beta   90.00
_cell.angle_gamma   90.00
#
_symmetry.space_group_name_H-M   'P 1'
#
loop_
_entity.id
_entity.type
_entity.pdbx_description
1 polymer ?
#
loop_
_entity_poly.entity_id
_entity_poly.type
_entity_poly.pdbx_seq_one_letter_code
_entity_poly.pdbx_strand_id
1 'polypeptide(L)'
;MKAKQIFLLSILLLFFLSGRRLNAQEQSLDDGVLRILAIGNSFSEDAIEQNLYELAKAGKKKIVIGNLYIGGAPLSLHVSNAKEDKPAYRYRKINLEGHMSEKTNERLSEALVDEAWDYISFQQASPLSGDYESYAKDLPLLYEYVTKHVKYPETNYILHQTWAYQNGSSHEGFVRYNRNQSAMYKAIVNTSQEVFNWGNFDVLVPSGTAIQNARSSYLGDQFTRDGYHLNLDYGRFVAACTWYEALFKENVVNNTFLPLKVTYIEGQIAREAAHQAVVSPYGVTVLKDFQLMK
;
A
#
# COMPACT_ATOMS: atom_id res chain seq x y z
N MET A 1 -63.43 -23.48 -18.26
CA MET A 1 -62.75 -22.41 -17.49
C MET A 1 -61.58 -22.98 -16.66
N LYS A 2 -60.48 -23.43 -17.28
CA LYS A 2 -59.31 -24.00 -16.53
C LYS A 2 -57.93 -23.71 -17.14
N ALA A 3 -57.81 -22.73 -18.05
CA ALA A 3 -56.53 -22.43 -18.71
C ALA A 3 -55.93 -21.05 -18.38
N LYS A 4 -56.68 -20.14 -17.73
CA LYS A 4 -56.20 -18.77 -17.44
C LYS A 4 -55.58 -18.57 -16.05
N GLN A 5 -55.69 -19.55 -15.14
CA GLN A 5 -55.16 -19.43 -13.77
C GLN A 5 -53.74 -19.96 -13.59
N ILE A 6 -53.23 -20.77 -14.53
CA ILE A 6 -51.89 -21.37 -14.41
C ILE A 6 -50.80 -20.39 -14.86
N PHE A 7 -51.10 -19.45 -15.77
CA PHE A 7 -50.10 -18.51 -16.27
C PHE A 7 -49.75 -17.39 -15.27
N LEU A 8 -50.65 -17.03 -14.35
CA LEU A 8 -50.37 -16.03 -13.32
C LEU A 8 -49.50 -16.55 -12.17
N LEU A 9 -49.57 -17.86 -11.83
CA LEU A 9 -48.73 -18.43 -10.77
C LEU A 9 -47.27 -18.60 -11.22
N SER A 10 -47.03 -18.86 -12.52
CA SER A 10 -45.68 -18.99 -13.07
C SER A 10 -44.92 -17.66 -13.10
N ILE A 11 -45.63 -16.54 -13.32
CA ILE A 11 -45.03 -15.20 -13.35
C ILE A 11 -44.72 -14.72 -11.93
N LEU A 12 -45.52 -15.09 -10.92
CA LEU A 12 -45.21 -14.74 -9.53
C LEU A 12 -43.98 -15.51 -8.99
N LEU A 13 -43.79 -16.79 -9.35
CA LEU A 13 -42.62 -17.55 -8.90
C LEU A 13 -41.29 -17.08 -9.52
N LEU A 14 -41.33 -16.53 -10.74
CA LEU A 14 -40.16 -15.95 -11.40
C LEU A 14 -39.74 -14.60 -10.80
N PHE A 15 -40.64 -13.87 -10.15
CA PHE A 15 -40.32 -12.62 -9.43
C PHE A 15 -39.75 -12.85 -8.02
N PHE A 16 -40.01 -13.99 -7.38
CA PHE A 16 -39.41 -14.32 -6.08
C PHE A 16 -38.01 -14.94 -6.16
N LEU A 17 -37.58 -15.39 -7.35
CA LEU A 17 -36.24 -15.97 -7.58
C LEU A 17 -35.23 -14.99 -8.17
N SER A 18 -35.68 -13.86 -8.72
CA SER A 18 -34.80 -12.79 -9.21
C SER A 18 -34.31 -11.83 -8.11
N GLY A 19 -34.97 -11.80 -6.96
CA GLY A 19 -34.64 -10.90 -5.84
C GLY A 19 -33.54 -11.38 -4.87
N ARG A 20 -32.94 -12.56 -5.06
CA ARG A 20 -31.95 -13.12 -4.12
C ARG A 20 -30.50 -13.10 -4.60
N ARG A 21 -30.19 -12.50 -5.75
CA ARG A 21 -28.83 -12.45 -6.30
C ARG A 21 -28.10 -11.10 -6.19
N LEU A 22 -28.64 -10.12 -5.45
CA LEU A 22 -28.01 -8.80 -5.33
C LEU A 22 -27.50 -8.42 -3.94
N ASN A 23 -27.83 -9.16 -2.87
CA ASN A 23 -27.43 -8.77 -1.51
C ASN A 23 -26.25 -9.57 -0.93
N ALA A 24 -25.69 -10.54 -1.66
CA ALA A 24 -24.49 -11.26 -1.22
C ALA A 24 -23.19 -10.46 -1.45
N GLN A 25 -23.29 -9.32 -2.13
CA GLN A 25 -22.16 -8.48 -2.53
C GLN A 25 -21.98 -7.23 -1.63
N GLU A 26 -22.82 -7.07 -0.60
CA GLU A 26 -22.84 -5.89 0.28
C GLU A 26 -22.11 -6.11 1.63
N GLN A 27 -21.56 -7.29 1.88
CA GLN A 27 -20.90 -7.61 3.15
C GLN A 27 -19.45 -8.02 2.92
N SER A 28 -18.55 -7.53 3.78
CA SER A 28 -17.16 -8.00 3.82
C SER A 28 -17.14 -9.53 3.98
N LEU A 29 -16.19 -10.17 3.32
CA LEU A 29 -15.98 -11.61 3.49
C LEU A 29 -15.32 -11.82 4.86
N ASP A 30 -16.10 -12.18 5.88
CA ASP A 30 -15.57 -12.59 7.19
C ASP A 30 -14.95 -14.00 7.11
N ASP A 31 -14.01 -14.18 6.18
CA ASP A 31 -13.29 -15.43 5.91
C ASP A 31 -11.87 -15.44 6.49
N GLY A 32 -11.52 -14.38 7.24
CA GLY A 32 -10.23 -14.20 7.88
C GLY A 32 -9.08 -13.93 6.89
N VAL A 33 -9.39 -13.55 5.65
CA VAL A 33 -8.39 -13.14 4.64
C VAL A 33 -8.37 -11.62 4.56
N LEU A 34 -7.19 -11.03 4.78
CA LEU A 34 -6.98 -9.60 4.57
C LEU A 34 -6.64 -9.34 3.10
N ARG A 35 -7.37 -8.44 2.44
CA ARG A 35 -7.20 -8.11 1.02
C ARG A 35 -6.75 -6.67 0.89
N ILE A 36 -5.59 -6.44 0.29
CA ILE A 36 -5.07 -5.09 0.03
C ILE A 36 -4.90 -4.82 -1.46
N LEU A 37 -5.26 -3.61 -1.90
CA LEU A 37 -4.94 -3.08 -3.22
C LEU A 37 -4.14 -1.79 -3.09
N ALA A 38 -2.93 -1.76 -3.65
CA ALA A 38 -2.19 -0.52 -3.81
C ALA A 38 -2.44 0.13 -5.17
N ILE A 39 -2.78 1.41 -5.18
CA ILE A 39 -2.76 2.25 -6.37
C ILE A 39 -1.43 3.01 -6.36
N GLY A 40 -0.49 2.62 -7.21
CA GLY A 40 0.85 3.16 -7.11
C GLY A 40 1.76 2.88 -8.29
N ASN A 41 3.02 2.57 -7.96
CA ASN A 41 4.16 2.57 -8.88
C ASN A 41 5.28 1.69 -8.33
N SER A 42 6.53 1.93 -8.72
CA SER A 42 7.69 1.18 -8.24
C SER A 42 7.92 1.26 -6.72
N PHE A 43 7.37 2.26 -6.03
CA PHE A 43 7.45 2.36 -4.57
C PHE A 43 6.43 1.47 -3.85
N SER A 44 5.24 1.25 -4.42
CA SER A 44 4.33 0.23 -3.89
C SER A 44 4.88 -1.16 -4.18
N GLU A 45 5.44 -1.39 -5.38
CA GLU A 45 6.17 -2.61 -5.72
C GLU A 45 7.25 -2.93 -4.68
N ASP A 46 8.13 -1.97 -4.36
CA ASP A 46 9.18 -2.13 -3.34
C ASP A 46 8.65 -2.43 -1.92
N ALA A 47 7.38 -2.13 -1.63
CA ALA A 47 6.82 -2.31 -0.30
C ALA A 47 6.00 -3.59 -0.12
N ILE A 48 5.21 -4.01 -1.13
CA ILE A 48 4.19 -5.06 -0.96
C ILE A 48 4.34 -6.28 -1.87
N GLU A 49 5.11 -6.21 -2.95
CA GLU A 49 5.23 -7.32 -3.92
C GLU A 49 6.17 -8.45 -3.48
N GLN A 50 6.87 -8.26 -2.36
CA GLN A 50 7.77 -9.24 -1.75
C GLN A 50 7.72 -9.11 -0.23
N ASN A 51 8.06 -10.20 0.46
CA ASN A 51 8.19 -10.30 1.92
C ASN A 51 6.88 -10.13 2.69
N LEU A 52 5.93 -9.30 2.25
CA LEU A 52 4.67 -9.03 2.97
C LEU A 52 3.79 -10.28 3.06
N TYR A 53 3.69 -11.07 1.98
CA TYR A 53 2.97 -12.34 2.00
C TYR A 53 3.62 -13.32 2.99
N GLU A 54 4.95 -13.45 2.97
CA GLU A 54 5.68 -14.35 3.85
C GLU A 54 5.62 -13.92 5.31
N LEU A 55 5.67 -12.61 5.59
CA LEU A 55 5.44 -12.04 6.92
C LEU A 55 4.04 -12.42 7.43
N ALA A 56 3.00 -12.21 6.60
CA ALA A 56 1.63 -12.60 6.93
C ALA A 56 1.54 -14.11 7.23
N LYS A 57 2.12 -14.95 6.37
CA LYS A 57 2.16 -16.41 6.53
C LYS A 57 2.87 -16.83 7.83
N ALA A 58 4.01 -16.24 8.16
CA ALA A 58 4.73 -16.52 9.40
C ALA A 58 3.95 -16.07 10.64
N GLY A 59 3.18 -14.98 10.53
CA GLY A 59 2.21 -14.54 11.53
C GLY A 59 0.91 -15.35 11.57
N LYS A 60 0.81 -16.45 10.79
CA LYS A 60 -0.39 -17.29 10.63
C LYS A 60 -1.62 -16.50 10.14
N LYS A 61 -1.39 -15.45 9.35
CA LYS A 61 -2.41 -14.65 8.67
C LYS A 61 -2.54 -15.08 7.22
N LYS A 62 -3.70 -14.79 6.64
CA LYS A 62 -3.95 -14.94 5.21
C LYS A 62 -4.06 -13.56 4.57
N ILE A 63 -3.41 -13.38 3.44
CA ILE A 63 -3.42 -12.11 2.72
C ILE A 63 -3.52 -12.34 1.21
N VAL A 64 -4.26 -11.46 0.52
CA VAL A 64 -4.21 -11.27 -0.93
C VAL A 64 -3.71 -9.85 -1.19
N ILE A 65 -2.75 -9.72 -2.10
CA ILE A 65 -2.07 -8.44 -2.36
C ILE A 65 -2.23 -8.10 -3.84
N GLY A 66 -2.89 -6.98 -4.13
CA GLY A 66 -2.94 -6.36 -5.46
C GLY A 66 -2.07 -5.11 -5.53
N ASN A 67 -1.38 -4.91 -6.64
CA ASN A 67 -0.70 -3.65 -6.98
C ASN A 67 -1.09 -3.21 -8.40
N LEU A 68 -1.75 -2.05 -8.49
CA LEU A 68 -1.97 -1.33 -9.74
C LEU A 68 -0.74 -0.49 -10.04
N TYR A 69 0.11 -1.01 -10.91
CA TYR A 69 1.42 -0.44 -11.20
C TYR A 69 1.40 0.40 -12.48
N ILE A 70 1.92 1.63 -12.38
CA ILE A 70 2.47 2.42 -13.50
C ILE A 70 3.80 3.04 -13.05
N GLY A 71 4.87 2.87 -13.83
CA GLY A 71 6.20 3.35 -13.45
C GLY A 71 6.24 4.87 -13.26
N GLY A 72 6.72 5.33 -12.10
CA GLY A 72 6.82 6.75 -11.76
C GLY A 72 5.49 7.51 -11.69
N ALA A 73 4.34 6.81 -11.62
CA ALA A 73 3.04 7.47 -11.69
C ALA A 73 2.78 8.42 -10.51
N PRO A 74 2.48 9.70 -10.79
CA PRO A 74 1.97 10.63 -9.80
C PRO A 74 0.44 10.51 -9.65
N LEU A 75 -0.11 11.08 -8.59
CA LEU A 75 -1.56 11.16 -8.36
C LEU A 75 -2.32 11.75 -9.56
N SER A 76 -1.78 12.79 -10.21
CA SER A 76 -2.38 13.40 -11.41
C SER A 76 -2.59 12.42 -12.56
N LEU A 77 -1.68 11.47 -12.75
CA LEU A 77 -1.80 10.43 -13.77
C LEU A 77 -2.91 9.44 -13.39
N HIS A 78 -2.96 9.02 -12.11
CA HIS A 78 -4.04 8.18 -11.62
C HIS A 78 -5.41 8.85 -11.80
N VAL A 79 -5.52 10.16 -11.52
CA VAL A 79 -6.73 10.96 -11.75
C VAL A 79 -7.11 10.99 -13.24
N SER A 80 -6.14 11.21 -14.15
CA SER A 80 -6.42 11.18 -15.60
C SER A 80 -6.91 9.81 -16.05
N ASN A 81 -6.28 8.74 -15.56
CA ASN A 81 -6.69 7.38 -15.89
C ASN A 81 -8.07 7.05 -15.32
N ALA A 82 -8.40 7.53 -14.12
CA ALA A 82 -9.71 7.37 -13.51
C ALA A 82 -10.82 8.06 -14.31
N LYS A 83 -10.60 9.32 -14.71
CA LYS A 83 -11.57 10.13 -15.47
C LYS A 83 -11.98 9.51 -16.80
N GLU A 84 -11.01 8.88 -17.48
CA GLU A 84 -11.20 8.27 -18.80
C GLU A 84 -11.29 6.73 -18.73
N ASP A 85 -11.30 6.19 -17.51
CA ASP A 85 -11.23 4.76 -17.20
C ASP A 85 -10.16 4.00 -18.00
N LYS A 86 -8.98 4.59 -18.21
CA LYS A 86 -7.97 4.06 -19.16
C LYS A 86 -7.46 2.66 -18.77
N PRO A 87 -7.30 1.74 -19.74
CA PRO A 87 -6.66 0.44 -19.52
C PRO A 87 -5.12 0.60 -19.49
N ALA A 88 -4.61 1.25 -18.45
CA ALA A 88 -3.25 1.77 -18.39
C ALA A 88 -2.32 1.02 -17.43
N TYR A 89 -2.87 0.17 -16.56
CA TYR A 89 -2.13 -0.42 -15.46
C TYR A 89 -1.59 -1.80 -15.81
N ARG A 90 -0.45 -2.15 -15.21
CA ARG A 90 -0.10 -3.55 -14.97
C ARG A 90 -0.65 -3.91 -13.61
N TYR A 91 -1.61 -4.82 -13.57
CA TYR A 91 -2.19 -5.30 -12.35
C TYR A 91 -1.49 -6.58 -11.90
N ARG A 92 -0.76 -6.47 -10.80
CA ARG A 92 0.03 -7.56 -10.23
C ARG A 92 -0.64 -8.04 -8.97
N LYS A 93 -0.86 -9.35 -8.86
CA LYS A 93 -1.60 -9.93 -7.75
C LYS A 93 -0.89 -11.15 -7.18
N ILE A 94 -0.69 -11.15 -5.86
CA ILE A 94 -0.23 -12.29 -5.07
C ILE A 94 -1.48 -12.92 -4.45
N ASN A 95 -1.74 -14.17 -4.81
CA ASN A 95 -2.92 -14.91 -4.34
C ASN A 95 -2.69 -15.54 -2.94
N LEU A 96 -3.68 -16.29 -2.44
CA LEU A 96 -3.63 -16.95 -1.13
C LEU A 96 -2.48 -17.98 -1.00
N GLU A 97 -2.05 -18.57 -2.12
CA GLU A 97 -0.93 -19.50 -2.17
C GLU A 97 0.43 -18.80 -2.28
N GLY A 98 0.46 -17.46 -2.40
CA GLY A 98 1.67 -16.67 -2.56
C GLY A 98 2.17 -16.59 -4.00
N HIS A 99 1.38 -17.03 -4.97
CA HIS A 99 1.75 -16.96 -6.38
C HIS A 99 1.44 -15.59 -6.97
N MET A 100 2.43 -14.99 -7.63
CA MET A 100 2.29 -13.74 -8.36
C MET A 100 1.77 -13.99 -9.78
N SER A 101 0.79 -13.19 -10.19
CA SER A 101 0.31 -13.07 -11.57
C SER A 101 0.32 -11.61 -12.00
N GLU A 102 0.39 -11.35 -13.31
CA GLU A 102 0.28 -10.01 -13.89
C GLU A 102 -0.74 -10.01 -15.04
N LYS A 103 -1.62 -9.01 -15.04
CA LYS A 103 -2.51 -8.66 -16.16
C LYS A 103 -2.14 -7.27 -16.67
N THR A 104 -1.93 -7.13 -17.97
CA THR A 104 -1.66 -5.84 -18.61
C THR A 104 -2.96 -5.18 -19.07
N ASN A 105 -2.91 -3.87 -19.31
CA ASN A 105 -4.07 -3.07 -19.76
C ASN A 105 -5.25 -3.12 -18.77
N GLU A 106 -4.96 -3.23 -17.47
CA GLU A 106 -5.99 -3.17 -16.43
C GLU A 106 -6.54 -1.75 -16.29
N ARG A 107 -7.84 -1.63 -16.03
CA ARG A 107 -8.49 -0.38 -15.63
C ARG A 107 -8.60 -0.27 -14.12
N LEU A 108 -8.65 0.96 -13.60
CA LEU A 108 -8.93 1.18 -12.17
C LEU A 108 -10.29 0.56 -11.78
N SER A 109 -11.34 0.79 -12.58
CA SER A 109 -12.68 0.28 -12.31
C SER A 109 -12.74 -1.25 -12.19
N GLU A 110 -11.97 -1.97 -13.01
CA GLU A 110 -11.91 -3.44 -13.01
C GLU A 110 -11.21 -3.97 -11.75
N ALA A 111 -10.02 -3.44 -11.43
CA ALA A 111 -9.27 -3.86 -10.25
C ALA A 111 -9.98 -3.52 -8.92
N LEU A 112 -10.74 -2.42 -8.86
CA LEU A 112 -11.48 -2.02 -7.66
C LEU A 112 -12.61 -2.99 -7.27
N VAL A 113 -13.07 -3.82 -8.22
CA VAL A 113 -14.13 -4.81 -7.98
C VAL A 113 -13.63 -6.26 -8.07
N ASP A 114 -12.33 -6.47 -8.28
CA ASP A 114 -11.69 -7.78 -8.42
C ASP A 114 -11.73 -8.59 -7.12
N GLU A 115 -11.61 -7.93 -5.97
CA GLU A 115 -11.70 -8.53 -4.63
C GLU A 115 -12.58 -7.68 -3.71
N ALA A 116 -13.04 -8.30 -2.62
CA ALA A 116 -13.58 -7.58 -1.47
C ALA A 116 -12.46 -6.90 -0.68
N TRP A 117 -11.85 -5.86 -1.26
CA TRP A 117 -10.69 -5.18 -0.66
C TRP A 117 -11.02 -4.66 0.75
N ASP A 118 -10.30 -5.15 1.76
CA ASP A 118 -10.38 -4.60 3.11
C ASP A 118 -9.64 -3.26 3.18
N TYR A 119 -8.56 -3.12 2.40
CA TYR A 119 -7.78 -1.90 2.33
C TYR A 119 -7.42 -1.51 0.90
N ILE A 120 -7.51 -0.21 0.60
CA ILE A 120 -6.98 0.38 -0.63
C ILE A 120 -6.01 1.50 -0.29
N SER A 121 -4.78 1.44 -0.80
CA SER A 121 -3.74 2.42 -0.49
C SER A 121 -3.50 3.42 -1.61
N PHE A 122 -3.16 4.64 -1.19
CA PHE A 122 -2.80 5.76 -2.05
C PHE A 122 -1.39 6.24 -1.70
N GLN A 123 -0.66 6.70 -2.71
CA GLN A 123 0.63 7.35 -2.57
C GLN A 123 0.87 8.35 -3.69
N GLN A 124 1.79 9.28 -3.47
CA GLN A 124 2.31 10.16 -4.51
C GLN A 124 3.61 9.61 -5.11
N ALA A 125 3.95 10.04 -6.32
CA ALA A 125 5.28 9.82 -6.90
C ALA A 125 6.36 10.45 -6.03
N SER A 126 7.51 9.79 -5.93
CA SER A 126 8.57 10.18 -4.99
C SER A 126 9.17 11.59 -5.19
N PRO A 127 9.22 12.21 -6.39
CA PRO A 127 9.63 13.61 -6.51
C PRO A 127 8.65 14.62 -5.88
N LEU A 128 7.40 14.19 -5.68
CA LEU A 128 6.29 15.01 -5.19
C LEU A 128 5.79 14.53 -3.83
N SER A 129 6.43 13.53 -3.20
CA SER A 129 5.92 12.91 -1.97
C SER A 129 5.91 13.84 -0.77
N GLY A 130 6.78 14.85 -0.76
CA GLY A 130 6.77 15.97 0.18
C GLY A 130 6.19 17.27 -0.39
N ASP A 131 5.36 17.20 -1.43
CA ASP A 131 4.71 18.34 -2.06
C ASP A 131 3.22 18.40 -1.73
N TYR A 132 2.85 19.09 -0.64
CA TYR A 132 1.47 19.18 -0.16
C TYR A 132 0.46 19.58 -1.25
N GLU A 133 0.78 20.60 -2.05
CA GLU A 133 -0.13 21.10 -3.10
C GLU A 133 -0.46 20.04 -4.15
N SER A 134 0.46 19.12 -4.45
CA SER A 134 0.20 18.02 -5.38
C SER A 134 -0.84 17.04 -4.82
N TYR A 135 -0.86 16.81 -3.50
CA TYR A 135 -1.88 15.99 -2.87
C TYR A 135 -3.22 16.74 -2.82
N ALA A 136 -3.21 17.97 -2.32
CA ALA A 136 -4.43 18.78 -2.19
C ALA A 136 -5.17 18.94 -3.52
N LYS A 137 -4.43 19.01 -4.64
CA LYS A 137 -4.98 19.09 -6.00
C LYS A 137 -5.60 17.78 -6.49
N ASP A 138 -4.87 16.67 -6.39
CA ASP A 138 -5.21 15.45 -7.13
C ASP A 138 -5.81 14.33 -6.26
N LEU A 139 -5.42 14.24 -4.99
CA LEU A 139 -5.86 13.16 -4.11
C LEU A 139 -7.38 13.13 -3.89
N PRO A 140 -8.09 14.25 -3.61
CA PRO A 140 -9.55 14.22 -3.43
C PRO A 140 -10.29 13.65 -4.64
N LEU A 141 -9.82 13.95 -5.86
CA LEU A 141 -10.42 13.47 -7.10
C LEU A 141 -10.24 11.96 -7.28
N LEU A 142 -9.05 11.45 -6.97
CA LEU A 142 -8.78 10.01 -7.04
C LEU A 142 -9.54 9.26 -5.94
N TYR A 143 -9.56 9.80 -4.72
CA TYR A 143 -10.25 9.22 -3.58
C TYR A 143 -11.77 9.13 -3.85
N GLU A 144 -12.39 10.20 -4.35
CA GLU A 144 -13.80 10.20 -4.74
C GLU A 144 -14.10 9.17 -5.83
N TYR A 145 -13.23 9.05 -6.83
CA TYR A 145 -13.40 8.03 -7.86
C TYR A 145 -13.35 6.63 -7.25
N VAL A 146 -12.36 6.34 -6.42
CA VAL A 146 -12.19 5.02 -5.80
C VAL A 146 -13.40 4.66 -4.96
N THR A 147 -13.83 5.54 -4.04
CA THR A 147 -14.94 5.27 -3.13
C THR A 147 -16.28 5.08 -3.86
N LYS A 148 -16.48 5.74 -5.01
CA LYS A 148 -17.66 5.53 -5.87
C LYS A 148 -17.68 4.18 -6.61
N HIS A 149 -16.52 3.58 -6.85
CA HIS A 149 -16.40 2.32 -7.63
C HIS A 149 -16.21 1.08 -6.75
N VAL A 150 -15.74 1.26 -5.51
CA VAL A 150 -15.70 0.20 -4.51
C VAL A 150 -17.12 -0.23 -4.16
N LYS A 151 -17.38 -1.54 -4.22
CA LYS A 151 -18.70 -2.11 -3.88
C LYS A 151 -18.84 -2.50 -2.41
N TYR A 152 -17.73 -2.53 -1.67
CA TYR A 152 -17.67 -3.04 -0.31
C TYR A 152 -17.60 -1.85 0.65
N PRO A 153 -18.69 -1.52 1.36
CA PRO A 153 -18.77 -0.29 2.15
C PRO A 153 -17.80 -0.25 3.35
N GLU A 154 -17.32 -1.42 3.79
CA GLU A 154 -16.36 -1.58 4.89
C GLU A 154 -14.89 -1.43 4.45
N THR A 155 -14.62 -1.16 3.17
CA THR A 155 -13.25 -0.92 2.69
C THR A 155 -12.65 0.30 3.39
N ASN A 156 -11.50 0.08 4.01
CA ASN A 156 -10.71 1.12 4.65
C ASN A 156 -9.63 1.65 3.70
N TYR A 157 -9.11 2.84 3.97
CA TYR A 157 -8.17 3.52 3.09
C TYR A 157 -6.84 3.79 3.77
N ILE A 158 -5.76 3.54 3.02
CA ILE A 158 -4.39 3.67 3.49
C ILE A 158 -3.71 4.87 2.82
N LEU A 159 -3.04 5.71 3.61
CA LEU A 159 -2.00 6.59 3.09
C LEU A 159 -0.64 5.90 3.23
N HIS A 160 0.04 5.63 2.13
CA HIS A 160 1.40 5.08 2.14
C HIS A 160 2.42 6.23 2.10
N GLN A 161 3.02 6.52 3.26
CA GLN A 161 4.11 7.48 3.39
C GLN A 161 5.41 6.84 2.90
N THR A 162 5.88 7.29 1.73
CA THR A 162 7.12 6.81 1.09
C THR A 162 8.37 7.42 1.71
N TRP A 163 9.56 7.03 1.23
CA TRP A 163 10.86 7.40 1.83
C TRP A 163 11.59 8.51 1.07
N ALA A 164 12.48 9.18 1.80
CA ALA A 164 13.44 10.10 1.23
C ALA A 164 14.55 9.36 0.46
N TYR A 165 15.08 10.02 -0.57
CA TYR A 165 16.20 9.51 -1.36
C TYR A 165 17.48 9.39 -0.55
N GLN A 166 18.41 8.58 -1.04
CA GLN A 166 19.75 8.44 -0.47
C GLN A 166 20.53 9.77 -0.61
N ASN A 167 21.39 10.08 0.35
CA ASN A 167 22.35 11.17 0.21
C ASN A 167 23.21 10.96 -1.05
N GLY A 168 23.41 12.03 -1.82
CA GLY A 168 24.13 11.97 -3.08
C GLY A 168 23.33 11.38 -4.25
N SER A 169 22.04 11.06 -4.09
CA SER A 169 21.19 10.62 -5.20
C SER A 169 21.23 11.61 -6.38
N SER A 170 21.45 11.09 -7.58
CA SER A 170 21.48 11.88 -8.81
C SER A 170 20.08 12.19 -9.35
N HIS A 171 19.04 11.55 -8.83
CA HIS A 171 17.66 11.70 -9.32
C HIS A 171 17.21 13.18 -9.35
N GLU A 172 16.73 13.66 -10.49
CA GLU A 172 16.41 15.08 -10.70
C GLU A 172 15.32 15.62 -9.76
N GLY A 173 14.32 14.79 -9.45
CA GLY A 173 13.32 15.09 -8.41
C GLY A 173 13.91 15.48 -7.05
N PHE A 174 15.16 15.10 -6.73
CA PHE A 174 15.80 15.45 -5.47
C PHE A 174 16.18 16.93 -5.37
N VAL A 175 16.32 17.63 -6.51
CA VAL A 175 16.59 19.07 -6.58
C VAL A 175 15.52 19.87 -5.82
N ARG A 176 14.27 19.39 -5.84
CA ARG A 176 13.14 20.00 -5.11
C ARG A 176 13.36 20.08 -3.59
N TYR A 177 14.26 19.24 -3.07
CA TYR A 177 14.63 19.15 -1.67
C TYR A 177 16.09 19.55 -1.44
N ASN A 178 16.66 20.38 -2.33
CA ASN A 178 18.05 20.81 -2.31
C ASN A 178 19.06 19.65 -2.30
N ARG A 179 18.69 18.51 -2.90
CA ARG A 179 19.46 17.25 -2.84
C ARG A 179 19.86 16.84 -1.42
N ASN A 180 18.99 17.11 -0.44
CA ASN A 180 19.23 16.84 0.97
C ASN A 180 18.21 15.82 1.50
N GLN A 181 18.70 14.69 2.00
CA GLN A 181 17.84 13.60 2.48
C GLN A 181 16.96 14.04 3.64
N SER A 182 17.53 14.71 4.64
CA SER A 182 16.80 15.16 5.83
C SER A 182 15.71 16.18 5.47
N ALA A 183 15.97 17.08 4.51
CA ALA A 183 14.99 18.03 4.01
C ALA A 183 13.84 17.32 3.28
N MET A 184 14.16 16.33 2.43
CA MET A 184 13.15 15.51 1.75
C MET A 184 12.31 14.70 2.73
N TYR A 185 12.94 14.03 3.69
CA TYR A 185 12.25 13.27 4.73
C TYR A 185 11.31 14.17 5.53
N LYS A 186 11.80 15.33 5.99
CA LYS A 186 10.97 16.30 6.73
C LYS A 186 9.77 16.77 5.91
N ALA A 187 9.97 17.07 4.63
CA ALA A 187 8.88 17.46 3.73
C ALA A 187 7.84 16.33 3.59
N ILE A 188 8.29 15.08 3.39
CA ILE A 188 7.42 13.91 3.28
C ILE A 188 6.60 13.71 4.56
N VAL A 189 7.22 13.70 5.74
CA VAL A 189 6.49 13.43 6.99
C VAL A 189 5.48 14.54 7.28
N ASN A 190 5.87 15.82 7.11
CA ASN A 190 4.97 16.95 7.30
C ASN A 190 3.79 16.88 6.31
N THR A 191 4.06 16.65 5.03
CA THR A 191 3.00 16.49 4.02
C THR A 191 2.09 15.30 4.36
N SER A 192 2.65 14.15 4.71
CA SER A 192 1.86 12.96 5.05
C SER A 192 1.00 13.17 6.29
N GLN A 193 1.48 13.92 7.29
CA GLN A 193 0.72 14.23 8.49
C GLN A 193 -0.48 15.12 8.17
N GLU A 194 -0.26 16.20 7.41
CA GLU A 194 -1.34 17.09 6.98
C GLU A 194 -2.36 16.33 6.12
N VAL A 195 -1.89 15.57 5.13
CA VAL A 195 -2.73 14.76 4.24
C VAL A 195 -3.50 13.68 4.99
N PHE A 196 -2.91 13.07 6.00
CA PHE A 196 -3.61 12.10 6.85
C PHE A 196 -4.68 12.78 7.73
N ASN A 197 -4.44 14.00 8.20
CA ASN A 197 -5.38 14.74 9.05
C ASN A 197 -6.64 15.20 8.31
N TRP A 198 -6.50 15.68 7.06
CA TRP A 198 -7.65 16.12 6.27
C TRP A 198 -8.19 15.02 5.35
N GLY A 199 -7.36 14.05 4.98
CA GLY A 199 -7.74 12.90 4.17
C GLY A 199 -8.53 11.91 5.01
N ASN A 200 -9.55 11.29 4.42
CA ASN A 200 -10.37 10.28 5.09
C ASN A 200 -9.66 8.91 5.08
N PHE A 201 -8.50 8.82 5.74
CA PHE A 201 -7.69 7.60 5.82
C PHE A 201 -7.80 6.95 7.19
N ASP A 202 -7.89 5.63 7.22
CA ASP A 202 -8.00 4.84 8.43
C ASP A 202 -6.63 4.40 8.95
N VAL A 203 -5.66 4.26 8.05
CA VAL A 203 -4.32 3.77 8.37
C VAL A 203 -3.25 4.54 7.62
N LEU A 204 -2.25 5.01 8.35
CA LEU A 204 -0.99 5.47 7.80
C LEU A 204 0.00 4.29 7.79
N VAL A 205 0.66 4.06 6.66
CA VAL A 205 1.82 3.15 6.60
C VAL A 205 3.10 4.00 6.49
N PRO A 206 3.88 4.15 7.59
CA PRO A 206 5.01 5.07 7.68
C PRO A 206 6.33 4.47 7.16
N SER A 207 6.34 3.92 5.94
CA SER A 207 7.53 3.30 5.33
C SER A 207 8.70 4.31 5.26
N GLY A 208 8.42 5.58 5.03
CA GLY A 208 9.41 6.66 5.02
C GLY A 208 10.18 6.79 6.33
N THR A 209 9.43 6.88 7.44
CA THR A 209 10.02 6.91 8.78
C THR A 209 10.73 5.59 9.11
N ALA A 210 10.20 4.44 8.70
CA ALA A 210 10.88 3.16 8.92
C ALA A 210 12.26 3.10 8.24
N ILE A 211 12.36 3.54 6.98
CA ILE A 211 13.65 3.64 6.29
C ILE A 211 14.58 4.63 6.99
N GLN A 212 14.05 5.77 7.47
CA GLN A 212 14.86 6.76 8.18
C GLN A 212 15.35 6.28 9.54
N ASN A 213 14.54 5.48 10.26
CA ASN A 213 14.94 4.79 11.49
C ASN A 213 16.07 3.79 11.18
N ALA A 214 15.91 2.98 10.14
CA ALA A 214 16.89 1.97 9.76
C ALA A 214 18.24 2.59 9.36
N ARG A 215 18.22 3.75 8.69
CA ARG A 215 19.42 4.56 8.36
C ARG A 215 20.20 5.04 9.59
N SER A 216 19.60 5.05 10.78
CA SER A 216 20.27 5.45 12.02
C SER A 216 21.15 4.33 12.63
N SER A 217 21.04 3.11 12.11
CA SER A 217 21.88 1.96 12.48
C SER A 217 23.27 2.02 11.82
N TYR A 218 24.12 1.04 12.12
CA TYR A 218 25.44 0.89 11.51
C TYR A 218 25.40 0.66 9.99
N LEU A 219 24.25 0.25 9.43
CA LEU A 219 24.08 0.11 7.97
C LEU A 219 24.14 1.46 7.26
N GLY A 220 23.86 2.56 7.98
CA GLY A 220 23.89 3.91 7.44
C GLY A 220 22.96 4.08 6.23
N ASP A 221 23.40 4.85 5.25
CA ASP A 221 22.54 5.24 4.13
C ASP A 221 22.66 4.32 2.90
N GLN A 222 22.44 3.01 3.10
CA GLN A 222 22.59 1.96 2.07
C GLN A 222 21.27 1.23 1.74
N PHE A 223 20.14 1.87 2.06
CA PHE A 223 18.80 1.26 1.91
C PHE A 223 18.23 1.36 0.50
N THR A 224 18.96 1.95 -0.46
CA THR A 224 18.51 2.11 -1.85
C THR A 224 19.46 1.42 -2.84
N ARG A 225 18.93 0.91 -3.96
CA ARG A 225 19.74 0.27 -5.02
C ARG A 225 20.27 1.25 -6.07
N ASP A 226 19.62 2.39 -6.23
CA ASP A 226 19.88 3.37 -7.29
C ASP A 226 19.75 4.83 -6.79
N GLY A 227 19.80 5.03 -5.48
CA GLY A 227 19.66 6.32 -4.83
C GLY A 227 18.22 6.68 -4.46
N TYR A 228 17.21 5.91 -4.85
CA TYR A 228 15.82 6.21 -4.51
C TYR A 228 14.90 5.00 -4.35
N HIS A 229 15.03 3.95 -5.17
CA HIS A 229 14.31 2.70 -4.95
C HIS A 229 15.02 1.84 -3.90
N LEU A 230 14.27 1.08 -3.12
CA LEU A 230 14.84 0.28 -2.04
C LEU A 230 15.79 -0.79 -2.56
N ASN A 231 16.84 -1.09 -1.81
CA ASN A 231 17.65 -2.25 -2.11
C ASN A 231 16.77 -3.52 -2.05
N LEU A 232 17.11 -4.51 -2.87
CA LEU A 232 16.24 -5.68 -3.09
C LEU A 232 16.16 -6.61 -1.88
N ASP A 233 17.02 -6.42 -0.88
CA ASP A 233 17.17 -7.27 0.28
C ASP A 233 16.50 -6.60 1.50
N TYR A 234 17.28 -5.99 2.40
CA TYR A 234 16.78 -5.44 3.66
C TYR A 234 16.00 -4.13 3.51
N GLY A 235 16.21 -3.36 2.44
CA GLY A 235 15.45 -2.15 2.14
C GLY A 235 13.97 -2.46 1.95
N ARG A 236 13.66 -3.32 0.97
CA ARG A 236 12.29 -3.83 0.75
C ARG A 236 11.74 -4.55 1.97
N PHE A 237 12.59 -5.23 2.76
CA PHE A 237 12.14 -5.89 3.98
C PHE A 237 11.68 -4.92 5.08
N VAL A 238 12.34 -3.77 5.26
CA VAL A 238 11.89 -2.71 6.21
C VAL A 238 10.49 -2.23 5.83
N ALA A 239 10.26 -1.93 4.55
CA ALA A 239 8.95 -1.49 4.08
C ALA A 239 7.88 -2.56 4.30
N ALA A 240 8.15 -3.82 3.93
CA ALA A 240 7.21 -4.92 4.14
C ALA A 240 6.89 -5.17 5.64
N CYS A 241 7.89 -5.05 6.53
CA CYS A 241 7.67 -5.12 7.98
C CYS A 241 6.73 -4.02 8.48
N THR A 242 6.89 -2.81 7.94
CA THR A 242 6.06 -1.64 8.29
C THR A 242 4.62 -1.85 7.84
N TRP A 243 4.44 -2.35 6.62
CA TRP A 243 3.13 -2.73 6.09
C TRP A 243 2.48 -3.84 6.92
N TYR A 244 3.21 -4.89 7.28
CA TYR A 244 2.69 -5.97 8.13
C TYR A 244 2.13 -5.44 9.44
N GLU A 245 2.91 -4.67 10.19
CA GLU A 245 2.49 -4.17 11.50
C GLU A 245 1.33 -3.18 11.38
N ALA A 246 1.36 -2.31 10.37
CA ALA A 246 0.27 -1.37 10.12
C ALA A 246 -1.06 -2.06 9.77
N LEU A 247 -1.03 -3.16 9.02
CA LEU A 247 -2.22 -3.92 8.61
C LEU A 247 -2.75 -4.80 9.74
N PHE A 248 -1.88 -5.63 10.34
CA PHE A 248 -2.29 -6.65 11.30
C PHE A 248 -2.32 -6.16 12.75
N LYS A 249 -1.79 -4.96 13.03
CA LYS A 249 -1.65 -4.38 14.37
C LYS A 249 -0.90 -5.31 15.33
N GLU A 250 0.04 -6.07 14.78
CA GLU A 250 0.89 -7.00 15.53
C GLU A 250 2.33 -6.53 15.46
N ASN A 251 3.01 -6.52 16.61
CA ASN A 251 4.40 -6.11 16.70
C ASN A 251 5.29 -7.02 15.82
N VAL A 252 5.85 -6.45 14.75
CA VAL A 252 6.61 -7.19 13.74
C VAL A 252 7.92 -7.72 14.27
N VAL A 253 8.45 -7.20 15.39
CA VAL A 253 9.65 -7.71 16.07
C VAL A 253 9.49 -9.19 16.46
N ASN A 254 8.26 -9.62 16.73
CA ASN A 254 7.95 -11.01 17.07
C ASN A 254 7.80 -11.92 15.84
N ASN A 255 7.80 -11.37 14.62
CA ASN A 255 7.67 -12.16 13.40
C ASN A 255 9.00 -12.86 13.05
N THR A 256 8.93 -14.18 12.86
CA THR A 256 10.11 -15.02 12.65
C THR A 256 10.56 -15.13 11.19
N PHE A 257 9.81 -14.57 10.24
CA PHE A 257 10.22 -14.60 8.84
C PHE A 257 11.49 -13.78 8.63
N LEU A 258 12.42 -14.34 7.85
CA LEU A 258 13.66 -13.70 7.44
C LEU A 258 13.90 -14.03 5.96
N PRO A 259 13.99 -13.03 5.07
CA PRO A 259 14.31 -13.26 3.67
C PRO A 259 15.69 -13.90 3.51
N LEU A 260 15.86 -14.78 2.53
CA LEU A 260 17.09 -15.59 2.35
C LEU A 260 18.38 -14.77 2.23
N LYS A 261 18.31 -13.55 1.68
CA LYS A 261 19.46 -12.67 1.46
C LYS A 261 19.68 -11.65 2.59
N VAL A 262 18.81 -11.65 3.59
CA VAL A 262 18.89 -10.71 4.72
C VAL A 262 19.53 -11.44 5.90
N THR A 263 20.62 -10.88 6.43
CA THR A 263 21.27 -11.44 7.62
C THR A 263 20.39 -11.30 8.86
N TYR A 264 20.70 -12.05 9.92
CA TYR A 264 19.94 -11.99 11.17
C TYR A 264 19.88 -10.57 11.75
N ILE A 265 21.01 -9.85 11.78
CA ILE A 265 21.08 -8.49 12.35
C ILE A 265 20.36 -7.47 11.44
N GLU A 266 20.52 -7.55 10.12
CA GLU A 266 19.74 -6.71 9.19
C GLU A 266 18.23 -6.94 9.35
N GLY A 267 17.82 -8.19 9.58
CA GLY A 267 16.43 -8.52 9.87
C GLY A 267 15.93 -7.94 11.20
N GLN A 268 16.77 -7.92 12.24
CA GLN A 268 16.44 -7.24 13.50
C GLN A 268 16.31 -5.74 13.32
N ILE A 269 17.25 -5.10 12.60
CA ILE A 269 17.18 -3.67 12.26
C ILE A 269 15.90 -3.37 11.49
N ALA A 270 15.55 -4.20 10.50
CA ALA A 270 14.36 -3.99 9.68
C ALA A 270 13.06 -4.01 10.50
N ARG A 271 12.91 -5.01 11.38
CA ARG A 271 11.75 -5.14 12.25
C ARG A 271 11.66 -4.03 13.29
N GLU A 272 12.77 -3.70 13.95
CA GLU A 272 12.79 -2.64 14.96
C GLU A 272 12.52 -1.27 14.33
N ALA A 273 13.13 -0.98 13.18
CA ALA A 273 12.90 0.25 12.45
C ALA A 273 11.43 0.44 12.06
N ALA A 274 10.80 -0.64 11.58
CA ALA A 274 9.39 -0.69 11.22
C ALA A 274 8.48 -0.49 12.44
N HIS A 275 8.72 -1.22 13.53
CA HIS A 275 7.95 -1.10 14.77
C HIS A 275 7.99 0.34 15.31
N GLN A 276 9.19 0.91 15.45
CA GLN A 276 9.36 2.28 15.93
C GLN A 276 8.69 3.31 15.00
N ALA A 277 8.63 3.05 13.70
CA ALA A 277 7.92 3.92 12.76
C ALA A 277 6.41 3.82 12.92
N VAL A 278 5.84 2.64 13.17
CA VAL A 278 4.40 2.51 13.43
C VAL A 278 4.03 3.21 14.74
N VAL A 279 4.88 3.11 15.77
CA VAL A 279 4.67 3.80 17.05
C VAL A 279 4.83 5.32 16.94
N SER A 280 5.83 5.79 16.17
CA SER A 280 6.15 7.20 16.00
C SER A 280 6.32 7.56 14.50
N PRO A 281 5.21 7.73 13.75
CA PRO A 281 5.24 7.78 12.28
C PRO A 281 5.80 9.07 11.66
N TYR A 282 5.96 10.13 12.45
CA TYR A 282 6.36 11.46 11.97
C TYR A 282 7.73 11.93 12.49
N GLY A 283 8.49 11.03 13.11
CA GLY A 283 9.80 11.37 13.66
C GLY A 283 10.74 10.18 13.70
N VAL A 284 12.02 10.46 13.50
CA VAL A 284 13.07 9.43 13.53
C VAL A 284 13.28 8.95 14.96
N THR A 285 13.16 7.64 15.16
CA THR A 285 13.61 6.95 16.36
C THR A 285 14.98 6.34 16.09
N VAL A 286 15.98 6.80 16.83
CA VAL A 286 17.36 6.32 16.68
C VAL A 286 17.50 4.93 17.27
N LEU A 287 17.97 3.99 16.45
CA LEU A 287 18.19 2.60 16.80
C LEU A 287 19.53 2.41 17.54
N LYS A 288 19.60 2.87 18.80
CA LYS A 288 20.83 2.94 19.60
C LYS A 288 21.57 1.59 19.72
N ASP A 289 20.83 0.50 19.88
CA ASP A 289 21.40 -0.85 20.03
C ASP A 289 22.06 -1.38 18.75
N PHE A 290 21.79 -0.73 17.62
CA PHE A 290 22.35 -1.08 16.31
C PHE A 290 23.34 -0.04 15.82
N GLN A 291 23.90 0.80 16.69
CA GLN A 291 25.00 1.70 16.34
C GLN A 291 26.34 1.04 16.65
N LEU A 292 27.37 1.31 15.82
CA LEU A 292 28.74 1.00 16.21
C LEU A 292 29.06 1.81 17.46
N MET A 293 29.66 1.18 18.48
CA MET A 293 30.20 1.90 19.63
C MET A 293 31.18 2.95 19.12
N LYS A 294 30.95 4.22 19.50
CA LYS A 294 31.88 5.31 19.22
C LYS A 294 33.13 5.19 20.07
#